data_AF-A0A8K0MQ16-F1
#
_entry.id   AF-A0A8K0MQ16-F1
#
_cell.length_a   1.000
_cell.length_b   1.000
_cell.length_c   1.000
_cell.angle_alpha   90.00
_cell.angle_beta   90.00
_cell.angle_gamma   90.00
#
_symmetry.space_group_name_H-M   'P 1'
#
loop_
_entity.id
_entity.type
_entity.pdbx_description
1 polymer ?
#
loop_
_entity_poly.entity_id
_entity_poly.type
_entity_poly.pdbx_seq_one_letter_code
_entity_poly.pdbx_strand_id
1 'polypeptide(L)'
;MKLRSDYKDTFAEKHGVKLGLISGFVKAAVSGLQNQPTINAVIDGDDILYRDYIDISIAVGTPKGLVVPVIRNAHEMNFADIEEEINSLAKKANDGSLSIDEMAGGSFTISNGGFYGRLLSTPIINPPQNAGSSILYIRSEFKENATQLCVLAVGNLGYVTRPMVVGGNVVPRPMMYIALTYDHRLIDGREAVYFLHRIKDVVEDPRRLLLDIRRASRSWIASSFW
;
A
#
# COMPACT_ATOMS: atom_id res chain seq x y z
N MET A 1 -12.22 -0.40 -9.87
CA MET A 1 -13.29 -1.43 -9.99
C MET A 1 -13.67 -1.75 -11.43
N LYS A 2 -14.10 -0.80 -12.28
CA LYS A 2 -14.49 -1.08 -13.68
C LYS A 2 -13.48 -1.97 -14.44
N LEU A 3 -12.20 -1.59 -14.48
CA LEU A 3 -11.11 -2.39 -15.09
C LEU A 3 -11.09 -3.85 -14.62
N ARG A 4 -11.30 -4.13 -13.33
CA ARG A 4 -11.38 -5.49 -12.80
C ARG A 4 -12.64 -6.22 -13.29
N SER A 5 -13.78 -5.53 -13.39
CA SER A 5 -15.00 -6.12 -13.95
C SER A 5 -14.84 -6.49 -15.42
N ASP A 6 -14.16 -5.64 -16.19
CA ASP A 6 -14.00 -5.76 -17.63
C ASP A 6 -13.00 -6.86 -18.04
N TYR A 7 -11.98 -7.14 -17.21
CA TYR A 7 -10.85 -8.03 -17.57
C TYR A 7 -10.59 -9.21 -16.60
N LYS A 8 -11.32 -9.36 -15.49
CA LYS A 8 -11.06 -10.41 -14.48
C LYS A 8 -11.00 -11.83 -15.04
N ASP A 9 -11.88 -12.15 -15.99
CA ASP A 9 -12.09 -13.52 -16.47
C ASP A 9 -11.00 -13.86 -17.51
N THR A 10 -10.78 -13.00 -18.50
CA THR A 10 -9.67 -13.10 -19.47
C THR A 10 -8.29 -13.11 -18.79
N PHE A 11 -8.11 -12.35 -17.71
CA PHE A 11 -6.88 -12.38 -16.92
C PHE A 11 -6.67 -13.74 -16.24
N ALA A 12 -7.72 -14.29 -15.62
CA ALA A 12 -7.66 -15.61 -15.00
C ALA A 12 -7.46 -16.76 -16.01
N GLU A 13 -8.08 -16.68 -17.18
CA GLU A 13 -7.87 -17.64 -18.27
C GLU A 13 -6.43 -17.62 -18.79
N LYS A 14 -5.84 -16.43 -18.96
CA LYS A 14 -4.47 -16.28 -19.48
C LYS A 14 -3.38 -16.62 -18.47
N HIS A 15 -3.57 -16.24 -17.20
CA HIS A 15 -2.52 -16.28 -16.18
C HIS A 15 -2.75 -17.32 -15.08
N GLY A 16 -3.89 -18.03 -15.06
CA GLY A 16 -4.23 -19.00 -14.01
C GLY A 16 -4.54 -18.41 -12.63
N VAL A 17 -4.27 -17.12 -12.41
CA VAL A 17 -4.48 -16.39 -11.16
C VAL A 17 -5.61 -15.36 -11.28
N LYS A 18 -6.38 -15.19 -10.20
CA LYS A 18 -7.49 -14.22 -10.16
C LYS A 18 -6.94 -12.81 -10.03
N LEU A 19 -7.43 -11.87 -10.86
CA LEU A 19 -7.11 -10.46 -10.72
C LEU A 19 -7.66 -9.91 -9.39
N GLY A 20 -6.77 -9.71 -8.42
CA GLY A 20 -7.07 -9.11 -7.13
C GLY A 20 -7.17 -7.58 -7.19
N LEU A 21 -7.24 -6.96 -6.02
CA LEU A 21 -7.03 -5.51 -5.87
C LEU A 21 -5.65 -5.20 -5.27
N ILE A 22 -5.01 -6.18 -4.62
CA ILE A 22 -3.76 -5.98 -3.88
C ILE A 22 -2.60 -5.73 -4.85
N SER A 23 -2.50 -6.46 -5.98
CA SER A 23 -1.50 -6.15 -7.02
C SER A 23 -1.61 -4.72 -7.56
N GLY A 24 -2.83 -4.16 -7.62
CA GLY A 24 -3.09 -2.75 -7.91
C GLY A 24 -2.42 -1.80 -6.90
N PHE A 25 -2.53 -2.08 -5.61
CA PHE A 25 -1.87 -1.31 -4.56
C PHE A 25 -0.36 -1.53 -4.50
N VAL A 26 0.12 -2.75 -4.72
CA VAL A 26 1.55 -3.07 -4.82
C VAL A 26 2.19 -2.25 -5.96
N LYS A 27 1.60 -2.27 -7.17
CA LYS A 27 2.11 -1.46 -8.29
C LYS A 27 1.95 0.05 -8.10
N ALA A 28 0.91 0.50 -7.40
CA ALA A 28 0.79 1.91 -7.01
C ALA A 28 1.88 2.33 -6.01
N ALA A 29 2.18 1.49 -5.02
CA ALA A 29 3.24 1.72 -4.03
C ALA A 29 4.63 1.70 -4.69
N VAL A 30 4.94 0.68 -5.51
CA VAL A 30 6.17 0.62 -6.32
C VAL A 30 6.37 1.91 -7.13
N SER A 31 5.36 2.36 -7.87
CA SER A 31 5.46 3.59 -8.66
C SER A 31 5.63 4.84 -7.78
N GLY A 32 5.06 4.84 -6.57
CA GLY A 32 5.31 5.86 -5.56
C GLY A 32 6.75 5.86 -5.05
N LEU A 33 7.30 4.69 -4.68
CA LEU A 33 8.65 4.53 -4.14
C LEU A 33 9.72 4.90 -5.18
N GLN A 34 9.54 4.50 -6.44
CA GLN A 34 10.39 4.93 -7.56
C GLN A 34 10.38 6.46 -7.77
N ASN A 35 9.26 7.14 -7.48
CA ASN A 35 9.16 8.59 -7.58
C ASN A 35 9.65 9.33 -6.31
N GLN A 36 9.73 8.65 -5.16
CA GLN A 36 10.08 9.20 -3.85
C GLN A 36 11.04 8.24 -3.11
N PRO A 37 12.32 8.12 -3.55
CA PRO A 37 13.25 7.12 -3.03
C PRO A 37 13.52 7.20 -1.52
N THR A 38 13.39 8.40 -0.94
CA THR A 38 13.51 8.65 0.51
C THR A 38 12.56 7.81 1.37
N ILE A 39 11.42 7.37 0.81
CA ILE A 39 10.44 6.52 1.52
C ILE A 39 10.88 5.03 1.52
N ASN A 40 11.71 4.64 0.55
CA ASN A 40 12.34 3.31 0.44
C ASN A 40 13.65 3.19 1.24
N ALA A 41 14.20 4.32 1.68
CA ALA A 41 15.43 4.42 2.45
C ALA A 41 15.25 3.97 3.92
N VAL A 42 16.37 3.89 4.64
CA VAL A 42 16.45 3.48 6.04
C VAL A 42 17.53 4.30 6.74
N ILE A 43 17.32 4.67 8.01
CA ILE A 43 18.39 5.18 8.87
C ILE A 43 19.12 3.97 9.45
N ASP A 44 20.45 3.90 9.33
CA ASP A 44 21.30 2.89 9.98
C ASP A 44 22.43 3.60 10.74
N GLY A 45 22.33 3.62 12.07
CA GLY A 45 23.17 4.48 12.91
C GLY A 45 22.97 5.96 12.58
N ASP A 46 24.03 6.60 12.10
CA ASP A 46 24.06 8.00 11.67
C ASP A 46 23.89 8.18 10.14
N ASP A 47 23.89 7.08 9.36
CA ASP A 47 23.80 7.09 7.90
C ASP A 47 22.36 6.86 7.39
N ILE A 48 22.08 7.35 6.18
CA ILE A 48 20.82 7.08 5.46
C ILE A 48 21.13 6.17 4.27
N LEU A 49 20.71 4.90 4.34
CA LEU A 49 20.89 3.93 3.27
C LEU A 49 19.69 3.96 2.32
N TYR A 50 19.95 4.35 1.08
CA TYR A 50 18.98 4.23 -0.02
C TYR A 50 19.04 2.82 -0.61
N ARG A 51 17.91 2.31 -1.08
CA ARG A 51 17.78 0.98 -1.67
C ARG A 51 17.29 1.08 -3.11
N ASP A 52 18.02 0.46 -4.02
CA ASP A 52 17.65 0.36 -5.43
C ASP A 52 16.56 -0.70 -5.68
N TYR A 53 16.50 -1.71 -4.80
CA TYR A 53 15.45 -2.73 -4.79
C TYR A 53 14.22 -2.28 -4.00
N ILE A 54 13.06 -2.81 -4.39
CA ILE A 54 11.77 -2.55 -3.73
C ILE A 54 11.17 -3.90 -3.32
N ASP A 55 11.22 -4.17 -2.02
CA ASP A 55 10.68 -5.37 -1.39
C ASP A 55 9.42 -5.00 -0.60
N ILE A 56 8.27 -5.54 -1.01
CA ILE A 56 6.97 -5.20 -0.44
C ILE A 56 6.52 -6.29 0.54
N SER A 57 6.60 -6.03 1.83
CA SER A 57 6.01 -6.93 2.84
C SER A 57 4.48 -6.88 2.77
N ILE A 58 3.76 -7.97 2.98
CA ILE A 58 2.28 -7.97 2.99
C ILE A 58 1.76 -8.67 4.25
N ALA A 59 0.94 -7.96 5.02
CA ALA A 59 0.32 -8.50 6.22
C ALA A 59 -0.81 -9.48 5.86
N VAL A 60 -0.63 -10.74 6.24
CA VAL A 60 -1.56 -11.87 6.02
C VAL A 60 -2.11 -12.33 7.36
N GLY A 61 -3.44 -12.34 7.49
CA GLY A 61 -4.13 -12.92 8.65
C GLY A 61 -4.17 -14.45 8.54
N THR A 62 -3.80 -15.14 9.62
CA THR A 62 -3.78 -16.60 9.74
C THR A 62 -4.54 -17.03 11.01
N PRO A 63 -4.92 -18.31 11.17
CA PRO A 63 -5.53 -18.81 12.40
C PRO A 63 -4.64 -18.64 13.66
N LYS A 64 -3.32 -18.54 13.49
CA LYS A 64 -2.35 -18.38 14.59
C LYS A 64 -2.00 -16.92 14.90
N GLY A 65 -2.52 -15.96 14.13
CA GLY A 65 -2.22 -14.53 14.27
C GLY A 65 -1.90 -13.85 12.92
N LEU A 66 -1.31 -12.66 12.99
CA LEU A 66 -0.87 -11.91 11.81
C LEU A 66 0.59 -12.26 11.49
N VAL A 67 0.89 -12.59 10.24
CA VAL A 67 2.27 -12.72 9.72
C VAL A 67 2.49 -11.71 8.59
N VAL A 68 3.74 -11.34 8.34
CA VAL A 68 4.10 -10.31 7.35
C VAL A 68 5.21 -10.80 6.43
N PRO A 69 4.92 -11.74 5.51
CA PRO A 69 5.88 -12.17 4.49
C PRO A 69 6.24 -11.07 3.49
N VAL A 70 7.32 -11.26 2.72
CA VAL A 70 7.95 -10.27 1.83
C VAL A 70 7.91 -10.69 0.37
N ILE A 71 7.29 -9.87 -0.48
CA ILE A 71 7.40 -9.96 -1.95
C ILE A 71 8.68 -9.25 -2.36
N ARG A 72 9.68 -10.01 -2.81
CA ARG A 72 10.97 -9.47 -3.25
C ARG A 72 10.90 -8.88 -4.65
N ASN A 73 11.65 -7.80 -4.91
CA ASN A 73 11.77 -7.16 -6.22
C ASN A 73 10.42 -6.88 -6.92
N ALA A 74 9.42 -6.39 -6.17
CA ALA A 74 8.06 -6.13 -6.67
C ALA A 74 8.00 -5.08 -7.82
N HIS A 75 9.11 -4.39 -8.08
CA HIS A 75 9.28 -3.50 -9.22
C HIS A 75 9.44 -4.23 -10.55
N GLU A 76 10.13 -5.38 -10.58
CA GLU A 76 10.37 -6.21 -11.78
C GLU A 76 9.15 -7.07 -12.16
N MET A 77 8.41 -7.55 -11.16
CA MET A 77 7.22 -8.41 -11.32
C MET A 77 6.09 -7.74 -12.12
N ASN A 78 5.28 -8.50 -12.85
CA ASN A 78 4.03 -8.01 -13.43
C ASN A 78 2.82 -8.24 -12.48
N PHE A 79 1.61 -7.86 -12.89
CA PHE A 79 0.41 -8.02 -12.05
C PHE A 79 0.07 -9.48 -11.71
N ALA A 80 0.31 -10.42 -12.64
CA ALA A 80 0.07 -11.83 -12.42
C ALA A 80 1.09 -12.41 -11.44
N ASP A 81 2.38 -12.13 -11.63
CA ASP A 81 3.45 -12.59 -10.74
C ASP A 81 3.22 -12.11 -9.30
N ILE A 82 2.77 -10.87 -9.10
CA ILE A 82 2.41 -10.34 -7.78
C ILE A 82 1.22 -11.10 -7.17
N GLU A 83 0.15 -11.36 -7.92
CA GLU A 83 -0.98 -12.15 -7.39
C GLU A 83 -0.59 -13.62 -7.15
N GLU A 84 0.27 -14.22 -7.97
CA GLU A 84 0.79 -15.57 -7.76
C GLU A 84 1.62 -15.68 -6.48
N GLU A 85 2.55 -14.73 -6.27
CA GLU A 85 3.39 -14.68 -5.08
C GLU A 85 2.55 -14.41 -3.82
N ILE A 86 1.55 -13.51 -3.88
CA ILE A 86 0.57 -13.32 -2.79
C ILE A 86 -0.15 -14.63 -2.46
N ASN A 87 -0.60 -15.38 -3.47
CA ASN A 87 -1.29 -16.66 -3.26
C ASN A 87 -0.35 -17.75 -2.70
N SER A 88 0.93 -17.76 -3.10
CA SER A 88 1.97 -18.64 -2.59
C SER A 88 2.24 -18.36 -1.10
N LEU A 89 2.56 -17.11 -0.76
CA LEU A 89 2.84 -16.67 0.59
C LEU A 89 1.61 -16.81 1.50
N ALA A 90 0.40 -16.55 1.00
CA ALA A 90 -0.84 -16.73 1.78
C ALA A 90 -1.15 -18.21 2.07
N LYS A 91 -0.83 -19.15 1.18
CA LYS A 91 -0.92 -20.60 1.48
C LYS A 91 0.07 -20.97 2.58
N LYS A 92 1.36 -20.67 2.39
CA LYS A 92 2.43 -20.92 3.37
C LYS A 92 2.11 -20.31 4.75
N ALA A 93 1.52 -19.11 4.77
CA ALA A 93 1.09 -18.44 5.99
C ALA A 93 0.00 -19.22 6.74
N ASN A 94 -1.01 -19.73 6.03
CA ASN A 94 -2.10 -20.52 6.64
C ASN A 94 -1.63 -21.91 7.07
N ASP A 95 -0.76 -22.54 6.28
CA ASP A 95 -0.15 -23.85 6.60
C ASP A 95 0.90 -23.75 7.72
N GLY A 96 1.40 -22.54 8.00
CA GLY A 96 2.46 -22.28 8.98
C GLY A 96 3.85 -22.73 8.51
N SER A 97 4.07 -22.78 7.19
CA SER A 97 5.29 -23.24 6.53
C SER A 97 6.14 -22.12 5.93
N LEU A 98 5.84 -20.85 6.26
CA LEU A 98 6.71 -19.72 5.93
C LEU A 98 8.10 -19.90 6.55
N SER A 99 9.13 -19.70 5.72
CA SER A 99 10.52 -19.61 6.16
C SER A 99 10.83 -18.26 6.81
N ILE A 100 11.92 -18.22 7.58
CA ILE A 100 12.42 -16.97 8.19
C ILE A 100 12.81 -15.97 7.08
N ASP A 101 13.42 -16.45 5.99
CA ASP A 101 13.84 -15.62 4.85
C ASP A 101 12.66 -14.99 4.09
N GLU A 102 11.49 -15.63 4.08
CA GLU A 102 10.26 -15.03 3.54
C GLU A 102 9.65 -13.96 4.46
N MET A 103 10.03 -13.92 5.74
CA MET A 103 9.58 -12.91 6.71
C MET A 103 10.63 -11.82 6.99
N ALA A 104 11.89 -12.04 6.58
CA ALA A 104 13.01 -11.15 6.85
C ALA A 104 13.19 -10.05 5.79
N GLY A 105 13.40 -8.82 6.25
CA GLY A 105 13.56 -7.64 5.39
C GLY A 105 12.22 -7.01 4.99
N GLY A 106 12.13 -6.59 3.73
CA GLY A 106 11.09 -5.65 3.27
C GLY A 106 11.54 -4.20 3.42
N SER A 107 11.28 -3.38 2.41
CA SER A 107 11.54 -1.93 2.43
C SER A 107 10.26 -1.12 2.68
N PHE A 108 9.11 -1.63 2.26
CA PHE A 108 7.79 -1.06 2.51
C PHE A 108 6.76 -2.17 2.78
N THR A 109 6.02 -2.14 3.87
CA THR A 109 4.91 -3.12 4.10
C THR A 109 3.62 -2.65 3.42
N ILE A 110 2.67 -3.56 3.12
CA ILE A 110 1.25 -3.38 2.76
C ILE A 110 0.36 -4.19 3.70
N SER A 111 -0.77 -3.64 4.17
CA SER A 111 -1.69 -4.31 5.09
C SER A 111 -3.13 -4.00 4.76
N ASN A 112 -3.91 -5.07 4.70
CA ASN A 112 -5.36 -5.03 4.66
C ASN A 112 -5.92 -5.40 6.05
N GLY A 113 -5.72 -4.50 7.02
CA GLY A 113 -6.43 -4.56 8.31
C GLY A 113 -7.94 -4.33 8.17
N GLY A 114 -8.38 -4.05 6.95
CA GLY A 114 -9.76 -3.89 6.57
C GLY A 114 -10.66 -5.08 6.88
N PHE A 115 -10.18 -6.32 6.68
CA PHE A 115 -10.96 -7.57 6.83
C PHE A 115 -11.78 -7.62 8.15
N TYR A 116 -11.30 -6.93 9.18
CA TYR A 116 -11.94 -6.77 10.49
C TYR A 116 -12.97 -5.62 10.59
N GLY A 117 -13.52 -5.13 9.48
CA GLY A 117 -14.59 -4.12 9.46
C GLY A 117 -14.15 -2.66 9.73
N ARG A 118 -12.84 -2.38 9.74
CA ARG A 118 -12.31 -1.05 10.12
C ARG A 118 -12.38 -0.04 8.96
N LEU A 119 -12.89 1.17 9.25
CA LEU A 119 -13.11 2.25 8.27
C LEU A 119 -11.86 3.12 8.03
N LEU A 120 -11.10 3.40 9.09
CA LEU A 120 -9.83 4.13 9.11
C LEU A 120 -9.12 3.76 10.41
N SER A 121 -7.79 3.82 10.48
CA SER A 121 -7.07 3.78 11.76
C SER A 121 -5.55 3.99 11.61
N THR A 122 -4.83 4.10 12.73
CA THR A 122 -3.39 4.35 12.77
C THR A 122 -2.55 3.06 12.87
N PRO A 123 -1.43 2.98 12.16
CA PRO A 123 -0.50 1.84 12.13
C PRO A 123 0.49 1.74 13.30
N ILE A 124 1.30 0.67 13.31
CA ILE A 124 2.53 0.53 14.10
C ILE A 124 3.61 -0.16 13.24
N ILE A 125 4.87 0.20 13.46
CA ILE A 125 6.08 -0.44 12.91
C ILE A 125 6.33 -1.84 13.47
N ASN A 126 6.93 -2.70 12.65
CA ASN A 126 7.41 -4.04 13.00
C ASN A 126 8.95 -4.16 12.91
N PRO A 127 9.70 -3.98 14.02
CA PRO A 127 11.11 -4.37 14.12
C PRO A 127 11.21 -5.91 14.18
N PRO A 128 12.29 -6.57 13.69
CA PRO A 128 13.59 -6.04 13.26
C PRO A 128 13.72 -5.96 11.73
N GLN A 129 12.87 -5.15 11.08
CA GLN A 129 13.20 -4.60 9.76
C GLN A 129 14.19 -3.46 9.98
N ASN A 130 15.47 -3.83 10.14
CA ASN A 130 16.50 -3.06 10.86
C ASN A 130 16.44 -1.53 10.66
N ALA A 131 16.48 -0.84 11.81
CA ALA A 131 16.77 0.58 12.03
C ALA A 131 15.88 1.70 11.42
N GLY A 132 15.07 1.49 10.37
CA GLY A 132 14.26 2.61 9.85
C GLY A 132 13.41 2.39 8.59
N SER A 133 12.79 1.22 8.40
CA SER A 133 12.00 0.93 7.18
C SER A 133 10.49 1.16 7.38
N SER A 134 9.82 1.61 6.32
CA SER A 134 8.42 2.08 6.30
C SER A 134 7.36 0.96 6.44
N ILE A 135 6.60 0.91 7.54
CA ILE A 135 5.68 -0.23 7.83
C ILE A 135 4.24 0.17 8.15
N LEU A 136 3.32 -0.63 7.62
CA LEU A 136 1.93 -0.33 7.25
C LEU A 136 0.90 -1.19 7.99
N TYR A 137 0.02 -0.56 8.79
CA TYR A 137 -1.10 -1.21 9.51
C TYR A 137 -2.33 -0.30 9.84
N ILE A 138 -3.34 -0.80 10.59
CA ILE A 138 -4.60 -0.11 10.97
C ILE A 138 -5.14 -0.52 12.40
N ARG A 139 -5.05 0.33 13.44
CA ARG A 139 -5.60 0.16 14.83
C ARG A 139 -6.51 1.31 15.38
N SER A 140 -7.54 0.95 16.17
CA SER A 140 -8.30 1.86 17.07
C SER A 140 -7.91 1.75 18.57
N GLU A 141 -8.12 2.85 19.29
CA GLU A 141 -8.17 3.10 20.76
C GLU A 141 -6.97 2.78 21.69
N PHE A 142 -6.55 3.84 22.42
CA PHE A 142 -5.78 3.95 23.68
C PHE A 142 -4.60 3.01 23.98
N LYS A 143 -3.37 3.54 24.10
CA LYS A 143 -2.84 4.28 25.28
C LYS A 143 -1.58 5.09 24.87
N GLU A 144 -1.04 5.89 25.79
CA GLU A 144 -0.12 7.02 25.52
C GLU A 144 1.30 6.65 25.00
N ASN A 145 1.95 7.63 24.38
CA ASN A 145 3.40 7.77 24.13
C ASN A 145 4.07 6.83 23.10
N ALA A 146 3.96 7.13 21.80
CA ALA A 146 4.95 6.78 20.77
C ALA A 146 4.78 7.58 19.45
N THR A 147 5.87 7.75 18.70
CA THR A 147 6.01 8.52 17.45
C THR A 147 5.93 7.65 16.17
N GLN A 148 5.16 8.08 15.15
CA GLN A 148 5.43 7.93 13.68
C GLN A 148 5.41 6.54 12.93
N LEU A 149 5.64 6.58 11.58
CA LEU A 149 5.97 5.53 10.55
C LEU A 149 4.91 4.93 9.54
N CYS A 150 5.35 4.55 8.30
CA CYS A 150 4.72 4.78 6.95
C CYS A 150 3.88 3.71 6.18
N VAL A 151 2.70 4.10 5.63
CA VAL A 151 1.44 3.25 5.54
C VAL A 151 0.47 3.55 4.36
N LEU A 152 -0.37 2.58 3.95
CA LEU A 152 -1.39 2.58 2.88
C LEU A 152 -2.43 1.49 3.21
N ALA A 153 -3.18 1.67 4.29
CA ALA A 153 -4.05 0.61 4.78
C ALA A 153 -5.34 0.49 3.94
N VAL A 154 -5.61 -0.71 3.42
CA VAL A 154 -6.84 -1.01 2.65
C VAL A 154 -7.95 -1.34 3.66
N GLY A 155 -9.01 -0.54 3.69
CA GLY A 155 -10.20 -0.74 4.54
C GLY A 155 -11.22 -1.68 3.89
N ASN A 156 -11.71 -2.68 4.66
CA ASN A 156 -12.19 -4.00 4.22
C ASN A 156 -11.58 -4.52 2.89
N LEU A 157 -12.29 -5.31 2.10
CA LEU A 157 -12.36 -4.97 0.67
C LEU A 157 -13.49 -3.94 0.47
N GLY A 158 -13.48 -2.96 1.37
CA GLY A 158 -14.63 -2.21 1.88
C GLY A 158 -14.55 -0.77 1.47
N TYR A 159 -14.62 -0.60 0.16
CA TYR A 159 -15.20 0.61 -0.36
C TYR A 159 -16.61 0.77 0.25
N VAL A 160 -16.81 1.80 1.07
CA VAL A 160 -18.15 2.17 1.52
C VAL A 160 -18.73 3.06 0.44
N THR A 161 -19.94 2.76 -0.02
CA THR A 161 -20.66 3.69 -0.92
C THR A 161 -21.00 4.95 -0.14
N ARG A 162 -20.37 6.07 -0.50
CA ARG A 162 -20.57 7.37 0.14
C ARG A 162 -21.10 8.38 -0.88
N PRO A 163 -21.96 9.33 -0.47
CA PRO A 163 -22.33 10.46 -1.32
C PRO A 163 -21.09 11.35 -1.53
N MET A 164 -20.75 11.63 -2.78
CA MET A 164 -19.62 12.48 -3.16
C MET A 164 -20.08 13.52 -4.19
N VAL A 165 -19.60 14.76 -4.08
CA VAL A 165 -19.89 15.80 -5.07
C VAL A 165 -18.96 15.63 -6.27
N VAL A 166 -19.52 15.42 -7.45
CA VAL A 166 -18.79 15.30 -8.72
C VAL A 166 -19.49 16.18 -9.76
N GLY A 167 -18.80 17.22 -10.24
CA GLY A 167 -19.37 18.15 -11.22
C GLY A 167 -20.63 18.86 -10.73
N GLY A 168 -20.68 19.24 -9.45
CA GLY A 168 -21.84 19.88 -8.80
C GLY A 168 -22.94 18.93 -8.33
N ASN A 169 -22.95 17.65 -8.78
CA ASN A 169 -23.98 16.68 -8.43
C ASN A 169 -23.52 15.75 -7.29
N VAL A 170 -24.43 15.43 -6.35
CA VAL A 170 -24.18 14.40 -5.34
C VAL A 170 -24.42 13.03 -5.97
N VAL A 171 -23.36 12.22 -6.08
CA VAL A 171 -23.41 10.88 -6.67
C VAL A 171 -22.87 9.84 -5.68
N PRO A 172 -23.45 8.63 -5.62
CA PRO A 172 -22.91 7.54 -4.82
C PRO A 172 -21.57 7.09 -5.42
N ARG A 173 -20.51 7.05 -4.62
CA ARG A 173 -19.19 6.57 -5.04
C ARG A 173 -18.66 5.53 -4.05
N PRO A 174 -18.07 4.43 -4.53
CA PRO A 174 -17.32 3.52 -3.67
C PRO A 174 -16.04 4.22 -3.21
N MET A 175 -15.97 4.55 -1.92
CA MET A 175 -14.87 5.30 -1.31
C MET A 175 -14.13 4.44 -0.29
N MET A 176 -12.80 4.54 -0.32
CA MET A 176 -11.90 3.87 0.62
C MET A 176 -10.94 4.92 1.18
N TYR A 177 -10.67 4.86 2.49
CA TYR A 177 -9.62 5.68 3.10
C TYR A 177 -8.27 4.98 2.97
N ILE A 178 -7.22 5.78 2.82
CA ILE A 178 -5.82 5.36 2.86
C ILE A 178 -5.14 6.20 3.93
N ALA A 179 -4.44 5.54 4.86
CA ALA A 179 -3.71 6.19 5.95
C ALA A 179 -2.21 5.97 5.75
N LEU A 180 -1.42 7.02 5.91
CA LEU A 180 0.05 7.07 5.82
C LEU A 180 0.54 7.96 6.97
N THR A 181 1.07 7.41 8.07
CA THR A 181 2.04 8.15 8.92
C THR A 181 3.41 8.11 8.19
N TYR A 182 4.58 8.57 8.67
CA TYR A 182 5.80 8.49 7.80
C TYR A 182 7.19 8.28 8.44
N ASP A 183 7.82 9.27 9.06
CA ASP A 183 9.00 9.26 9.98
C ASP A 183 9.63 10.61 9.76
N HIS A 184 9.42 11.55 10.67
CA HIS A 184 9.87 12.91 10.40
C HIS A 184 11.38 13.07 10.67
N ARG A 185 12.10 12.00 11.05
CA ARG A 185 13.57 11.96 11.02
C ARG A 185 14.12 11.77 9.60
N LEU A 186 13.36 11.15 8.70
CA LEU A 186 13.80 10.78 7.34
C LEU A 186 12.90 11.34 6.22
N ILE A 187 11.58 11.27 6.42
CA ILE A 187 10.54 11.60 5.45
C ILE A 187 9.83 12.88 5.90
N ASP A 188 9.93 13.94 5.09
CA ASP A 188 9.14 15.15 5.29
C ASP A 188 7.66 14.95 4.88
N GLY A 189 6.76 15.72 5.47
CA GLY A 189 5.33 15.72 5.16
C GLY A 189 5.02 16.01 3.70
N ARG A 190 5.87 16.79 3.02
CA ARG A 190 5.76 17.02 1.57
C ARG A 190 5.93 15.72 0.77
N GLU A 191 6.98 14.95 1.04
CA GLU A 191 7.27 13.68 0.35
C GLU A 191 6.19 12.64 0.64
N ALA A 192 5.77 12.54 1.90
CA ALA A 192 4.67 11.67 2.34
C ALA A 192 3.34 11.98 1.60
N VAL A 193 2.97 13.26 1.50
CA VAL A 193 1.76 13.69 0.78
C VAL A 193 1.88 13.42 -0.72
N TYR A 194 3.04 13.67 -1.35
CA TYR A 194 3.25 13.37 -2.77
C TYR A 194 3.14 11.87 -3.08
N PHE A 195 3.74 11.03 -2.24
CA PHE A 195 3.63 9.57 -2.35
C PHE A 195 2.19 9.07 -2.22
N LEU A 196 1.46 9.53 -1.21
CA LEU A 196 0.05 9.15 -1.03
C LEU A 196 -0.83 9.67 -2.18
N HIS A 197 -0.53 10.85 -2.72
CA HIS A 197 -1.19 11.38 -3.90
C HIS A 197 -0.89 10.56 -5.16
N ARG A 198 0.34 10.07 -5.35
CA ARG A 198 0.69 9.17 -6.46
C ARG A 198 -0.07 7.84 -6.36
N ILE A 199 -0.14 7.25 -5.17
CA ILE A 199 -0.93 6.03 -4.95
C ILE A 199 -2.39 6.27 -5.28
N LYS A 200 -2.99 7.35 -4.75
CA LYS A 200 -4.38 7.74 -5.08
C LYS A 200 -4.56 7.88 -6.59
N ASP A 201 -3.71 8.65 -7.26
CA ASP A 201 -3.82 8.93 -8.69
C ASP A 201 -3.72 7.64 -9.54
N VAL A 202 -2.89 6.67 -9.14
CA VAL A 202 -2.78 5.36 -9.81
C VAL A 202 -3.98 4.45 -9.52
N VAL A 203 -4.48 4.43 -8.28
CA VAL A 203 -5.63 3.56 -7.90
C VAL A 203 -6.95 4.10 -8.49
N GLU A 204 -7.09 5.42 -8.61
CA GLU A 204 -8.22 6.06 -9.32
C GLU A 204 -8.16 5.83 -10.83
N ASP A 205 -6.95 5.85 -11.45
CA ASP A 205 -6.75 5.58 -12.87
C ASP A 205 -5.47 4.76 -13.16
N PRO A 206 -5.56 3.41 -13.17
CA PRO A 206 -4.41 2.53 -13.36
C PRO A 206 -3.68 2.70 -14.70
N ARG A 207 -4.31 3.31 -15.71
CA ARG A 207 -3.67 3.58 -17.02
C ARG A 207 -2.47 4.51 -16.90
N ARG A 208 -2.38 5.28 -15.80
CA ARG A 208 -1.23 6.15 -15.49
C ARG A 208 0.07 5.39 -15.23
N LEU A 209 0.02 4.10 -14.88
CA LEU A 209 1.21 3.24 -14.81
C LEU A 209 1.84 2.98 -16.19
N LEU A 210 1.03 2.99 -17.26
CA LEU A 210 1.51 2.76 -18.64
C LEU A 210 2.08 4.02 -19.29
N LEU A 211 1.60 5.19 -18.85
CA LEU A 211 1.92 6.49 -19.48
C LEU A 211 2.98 7.29 -18.71
N ASP A 212 3.34 6.85 -17.50
CA ASP A 212 4.12 7.55 -16.47
C ASP A 212 3.83 9.06 -16.28
N ILE A 213 2.60 9.46 -16.58
CA ILE A 213 2.19 10.86 -16.46
C ILE A 213 1.94 11.23 -14.99
N ARG A 214 2.56 12.32 -14.55
CA ARG A 214 2.11 13.07 -13.38
C ARG A 214 0.88 13.88 -13.75
N ARG A 215 -0.09 13.97 -12.84
CA ARG A 215 -1.30 14.77 -13.05
C ARG A 215 -0.91 16.26 -13.09
N ALA A 216 -1.18 16.93 -14.22
CA ALA A 216 -1.12 18.38 -14.29
C ALA A 216 -2.00 18.97 -13.17
N SER A 217 -1.43 19.88 -12.38
CA SER A 217 -1.98 20.30 -11.09
C SER A 217 -3.37 20.95 -11.24
N ARG A 218 -4.43 20.20 -10.93
CA ARG A 218 -5.67 20.81 -10.45
C ARG A 218 -5.51 21.11 -8.98
N SER A 219 -5.15 22.36 -8.70
CA SER A 219 -5.06 22.94 -7.35
C SER A 219 -6.38 22.72 -6.58
N TRP A 220 -6.32 21.96 -5.50
CA TRP A 220 -7.46 21.75 -4.58
C TRP A 220 -7.34 22.56 -3.27
N ILE A 221 -6.39 23.50 -3.19
CA ILE A 221 -6.02 24.19 -1.94
C ILE A 221 -6.29 25.71 -1.99
N ALA A 222 -6.66 26.31 -3.12
CA ALA A 222 -6.72 27.77 -3.29
C ALA A 222 -7.96 28.31 -4.03
N SER A 223 -9.17 27.98 -3.57
CA SER A 223 -10.41 28.63 -4.07
C SER A 223 -11.59 28.58 -3.08
N SER A 224 -11.32 28.62 -1.77
CA SER A 224 -12.35 28.61 -0.71
C SER A 224 -11.93 29.31 0.59
N PHE A 225 -10.90 30.15 0.51
CA PHE A 225 -10.58 31.16 1.52
C PHE A 225 -10.33 32.46 0.77
N TRP A 226 -10.99 33.53 1.23
CA TRP A 226 -11.42 34.71 0.47
C TRP A 226 -12.58 34.42 -0.49
#